data_AF-A0A661JPD9-F1
#
_entry.id   AF-A0A661JPD9-F1
#
_cell.length_a   1.000
_cell.length_b   1.000
_cell.length_c   1.000
_cell.angle_alpha   90.00
_cell.angle_beta   90.00
_cell.angle_gamma   90.00
#
_symmetry.space_group_name_H-M   'P 1'
#
loop_
_entity.id
_entity.type
_entity.pdbx_description
1 polymer ?
#
loop_
_entity_poly.entity_id
_entity_poly.type
_entity_poly.pdbx_seq_one_letter_code
_entity_poly.pdbx_strand_id
1 'polypeptide(L)'
;MKSEKSGKKNLLRPSDLENLILGKRVLIDTNIIIYLTDRIWPYEELSRSLFSLIEEGQAEGVISLVSVAEVMQGPLKMGMQDKALKVRE
;
A
#
# COMPACT_ATOMS: atom_id res chain seq x y z
N MET A 1 39.58 -7.25 -10.83
CA MET A 1 39.40 -6.41 -9.62
C MET A 1 38.85 -5.04 -10.03
N LYS A 2 37.54 -4.85 -9.99
CA LYS A 2 36.88 -3.59 -9.65
C LYS A 2 35.53 -3.98 -9.03
N SER A 3 35.34 -3.55 -7.78
CA SER A 3 34.21 -3.90 -6.95
C SER A 3 33.02 -3.03 -7.34
N GLU A 4 31.97 -3.62 -7.91
CA GLU A 4 30.66 -2.99 -7.98
C GLU A 4 29.83 -3.39 -6.76
N LYS A 5 30.30 -2.94 -5.59
CA LYS A 5 29.52 -2.92 -4.35
C LYS A 5 29.07 -1.49 -4.10
N SER A 6 27.98 -1.04 -4.73
CA SER A 6 27.17 0.09 -4.25
C SER A 6 25.96 0.27 -5.18
N GLY A 7 24.77 -0.17 -4.80
CA GLY A 7 23.57 0.15 -5.60
C GLY A 7 22.26 -0.57 -5.29
N LYS A 8 22.29 -1.79 -4.73
CA LYS A 8 21.03 -2.44 -4.28
C LYS A 8 20.64 -1.88 -2.91
N LYS A 9 19.93 -0.74 -2.90
CA LYS A 9 19.06 -0.38 -1.77
C LYS A 9 18.20 -1.60 -1.45
N ASN A 10 18.16 -2.02 -0.19
CA ASN A 10 17.36 -3.14 0.29
C ASN A 10 15.88 -2.89 -0.03
N LEU A 11 15.41 -3.30 -1.20
CA LEU A 11 13.99 -3.40 -1.48
C LEU A 11 13.47 -4.60 -0.70
N LEU A 12 12.46 -4.36 0.14
CA LEU A 12 11.63 -5.44 0.66
C LEU A 12 11.07 -6.23 -0.52
N ARG A 13 11.18 -7.55 -0.48
CA ARG A 13 10.48 -8.43 -1.42
C ARG A 13 9.14 -8.84 -0.81
N PRO A 14 8.15 -9.28 -1.62
CA PRO A 14 6.87 -9.78 -1.10
C PRO A 14 7.01 -10.83 0.00
N SER A 15 7.95 -11.77 -0.14
CA SER A 15 8.21 -12.79 0.88
C SER A 15 8.83 -12.24 2.17
N ASP A 16 9.62 -11.16 2.08
CA ASP A 16 10.15 -10.49 3.28
C ASP A 16 9.01 -9.77 4.04
N LEU A 17 8.06 -9.19 3.29
CA LEU A 17 6.87 -8.54 3.85
C LEU A 17 5.93 -9.53 4.53
N GLU A 18 5.61 -10.64 3.87
CA GLU A 18 4.74 -11.70 4.41
C GLU A 18 5.21 -12.15 5.79
N ASN A 19 6.49 -12.54 5.89
CA ASN A 19 7.10 -12.95 7.16
C ASN A 19 7.07 -11.84 8.22
N LEU A 20 7.15 -10.58 7.81
CA LEU A 20 7.16 -9.45 8.73
C LEU A 20 5.78 -9.18 9.34
N ILE A 21 4.69 -9.44 8.62
CA ILE A 21 3.33 -8.99 9.00
C ILE A 21 2.36 -10.13 9.33
N LEU A 22 2.71 -11.38 9.06
CA LEU A 22 1.84 -12.52 9.32
C LEU A 22 1.36 -12.55 10.79
N GLY A 23 0.05 -12.62 10.99
CA GLY A 23 -0.61 -12.62 12.30
C GLY A 23 -0.54 -11.29 13.05
N LYS A 24 -0.09 -10.21 12.41
CA LYS A 24 0.04 -8.89 13.05
C LYS A 24 -1.10 -7.95 12.67
N ARG A 25 -1.29 -6.96 13.54
CA ARG A 25 -2.12 -5.79 13.30
C ARG A 25 -1.23 -4.65 12.81
N VAL A 26 -1.50 -4.15 11.61
CA VAL A 26 -0.69 -3.12 10.93
C VAL A 26 -1.51 -1.87 10.67
N LEU A 27 -0.91 -0.71 10.93
CA LEU A 27 -1.48 0.58 10.54
C LEU A 27 -1.06 0.88 9.10
N ILE A 28 -2.05 1.17 8.26
CA ILE A 28 -1.88 1.45 6.84
C ILE A 28 -1.77 2.95 6.63
N ASP A 29 -0.65 3.37 6.04
CA ASP A 29 -0.44 4.73 5.56
C ASP A 29 -1.09 4.95 4.18
N THR A 30 -1.39 6.19 3.87
CA THR A 30 -2.00 6.63 2.61
C THR A 30 -1.17 6.19 1.39
N ASN A 31 0.16 6.22 1.48
CA ASN A 31 1.04 5.89 0.35
C ASN A 31 0.80 4.48 -0.20
N ILE A 32 0.59 3.48 0.66
CA ILE A 32 0.40 2.09 0.20
C ILE A 32 -0.91 1.93 -0.57
N ILE A 33 -1.94 2.68 -0.20
CA ILE A 33 -3.20 2.71 -0.95
C ILE A 33 -2.97 3.36 -2.33
N ILE A 34 -2.29 4.52 -2.37
CA ILE A 34 -1.98 5.22 -3.62
C ILE A 34 -1.11 4.36 -4.54
N TYR A 35 -0.10 3.68 -3.99
CA TYR A 35 0.80 2.82 -4.77
C TYR A 35 0.06 1.66 -5.44
N LEU A 36 -0.94 1.11 -4.75
CA LEU A 36 -1.82 0.10 -5.33
C LEU A 36 -2.74 0.69 -6.41
N THR A 37 -3.41 1.80 -6.15
CA THR A 37 -4.41 2.36 -7.08
C THR A 37 -3.78 2.94 -8.34
N ASP A 38 -2.64 3.61 -8.19
CA ASP A 38 -1.97 4.35 -9.26
C ASP A 38 -0.85 3.54 -9.93
N ARG A 39 -0.65 2.29 -9.48
CA ARG A 39 0.33 1.33 -10.02
C ARG A 39 1.77 1.89 -10.00
N ILE A 40 2.17 2.42 -8.85
CA ILE A 40 3.47 3.08 -8.68
C ILE A 40 4.59 2.04 -8.60
N TRP A 41 5.50 2.02 -9.57
CA TRP A 41 6.71 1.18 -9.53
C TRP A 41 7.77 1.75 -8.57
N PRO A 42 8.49 0.92 -7.78
CA PRO A 42 8.45 -0.55 -7.70
C PRO A 42 7.48 -1.11 -6.63
N TYR A 43 6.56 -0.29 -6.11
CA TYR A 43 5.81 -0.62 -4.89
C TYR A 43 4.45 -1.27 -5.15
N GLU A 44 3.94 -1.29 -6.38
CA GLU A 44 2.65 -1.89 -6.71
C GLU A 44 2.54 -3.33 -6.20
N GLU A 45 3.55 -4.17 -6.48
CA GLU A 45 3.55 -5.58 -6.12
C GLU A 45 3.54 -5.78 -4.60
N LEU A 46 4.37 -5.03 -3.87
CA LEU A 46 4.41 -5.05 -2.40
C LEU A 46 3.08 -4.59 -1.79
N SER A 47 2.50 -3.53 -2.35
CA SER A 47 1.24 -2.98 -1.88
C SER A 47 0.11 -3.98 -2.09
N ARG A 48 0.07 -4.64 -3.26
CA ARG A 48 -0.86 -5.71 -3.57
C ARG A 48 -0.71 -6.88 -2.58
N SER A 49 0.51 -7.36 -2.35
CA SER A 49 0.77 -8.43 -1.38
C SER A 49 0.30 -8.06 0.03
N LEU A 50 0.51 -6.83 0.49
CA LEU A 50 0.01 -6.38 1.79
C LEU A 50 -1.51 -6.53 1.88
N PHE A 51 -2.25 -6.01 0.90
CA PHE A 51 -3.71 -6.04 0.92
C PHE A 51 -4.25 -7.47 0.77
N SER A 52 -3.62 -8.32 -0.05
CA SER A 52 -4.02 -9.72 -0.16
C SER A 52 -3.87 -10.47 1.17
N LEU A 53 -2.76 -10.28 1.89
CA LEU A 53 -2.57 -10.88 3.22
C LEU A 53 -3.65 -10.43 4.23
N ILE A 54 -4.10 -9.18 4.13
CA ILE A 54 -5.19 -8.66 4.98
C ILE A 54 -6.54 -9.25 4.55
N GLU A 55 -6.84 -9.28 3.26
CA GLU A 55 -8.08 -9.83 2.68
C GLU A 55 -8.24 -11.33 2.96
N GLU A 56 -7.14 -12.08 2.97
CA GLU A 56 -7.10 -13.50 3.30
C GLU A 56 -7.18 -13.78 4.81
N GLY A 57 -7.25 -12.74 5.65
CA GLY A 57 -7.31 -12.85 7.11
C GLY A 57 -5.97 -13.29 7.75
N GLN A 58 -4.87 -13.21 7.00
CA GLN A 58 -3.53 -13.55 7.47
C GLN A 58 -2.87 -12.39 8.24
N ALA A 59 -3.38 -11.18 8.13
CA ALA A 59 -3.03 -10.01 8.94
C ALA A 59 -4.27 -9.11 9.16
N GLU A 60 -4.22 -8.22 10.16
CA GLU A 60 -5.27 -7.22 10.39
C GLU A 60 -4.80 -5.84 9.92
N GLY A 61 -5.53 -5.21 9.00
CA GLY A 61 -5.28 -3.85 8.55
C GLY A 61 -6.11 -2.81 9.32
N VAL A 62 -5.46 -1.75 9.79
CA VAL A 62 -6.13 -0.58 10.36
C VAL A 62 -5.83 0.62 9.47
N ILE A 63 -6.87 1.35 9.05
CA ILE A 63 -6.73 2.59 8.27
C ILE A 63 -7.30 3.74 9.08
N SER A 64 -6.59 4.87 9.11
CA SER A 64 -7.12 6.08 9.76
C SER A 64 -8.09 6.82 8.84
N LEU A 65 -9.09 7.50 9.43
CA LEU A 65 -10.00 8.35 8.65
C LEU A 65 -9.26 9.46 7.90
N VAL A 66 -8.15 9.96 8.47
CA VAL A 66 -7.30 10.97 7.83
C VAL A 66 -6.67 10.41 6.55
N SER A 67 -6.15 9.18 6.61
CA SER A 67 -5.57 8.50 5.45
C SER A 67 -6.62 8.27 4.36
N VAL A 68 -7.86 7.91 4.72
CA VAL A 68 -8.96 7.81 3.75
C VAL A 68 -9.22 9.17 3.07
N ALA A 69 -9.27 10.26 3.84
CA ALA A 69 -9.49 11.60 3.28
C ALA A 69 -8.37 12.02 2.32
N GLU A 70 -7.11 11.68 2.62
CA GLU A 70 -5.96 11.95 1.76
C GLU A 70 -6.05 11.19 0.43
N VAL A 71 -6.39 9.89 0.48
CA VAL A 71 -6.60 9.08 -0.75
C VAL A 71 -7.70 9.69 -1.62
N MET A 72 -8.78 10.19 -1.02
CA MET A 72 -9.89 10.78 -1.77
C MET A 72 -9.56 12.13 -2.40
N GLN A 73 -8.58 12.86 -1.88
CA GLN A 73 -8.23 14.18 -2.38
C GLN A 73 -7.82 14.17 -3.86
N GLY A 74 -7.10 13.13 -4.31
CA GLY A 74 -6.69 12.95 -5.71
C GLY A 74 -7.89 12.84 -6.66
N PRO A 75 -8.74 11.82 -6.51
CA PRO A 75 -9.96 11.65 -7.32
C PRO A 75 -10.89 12.87 -7.30
N LEU A 76 -11.07 13.52 -6.14
CA LEU A 76 -11.91 14.72 -6.02
C LEU A 76 -11.38 15.88 -6.86
N LYS A 77 -10.05 16.12 -6.86
CA LYS A 77 -9.42 17.13 -7.71
C LYS A 77 -9.56 16.81 -9.21
N MET A 78 -9.70 15.53 -9.57
CA MET A 78 -9.92 15.08 -10.94
C MET A 78 -11.40 15.08 -11.36
N GLY A 79 -12.31 15.60 -10.52
CA GLY A 79 -13.75 15.62 -10.80
C GLY A 79 -14.45 14.26 -10.66
N MET A 80 -13.79 13.25 -10.09
CA MET A 80 -14.35 11.90 -9.91
C MET A 80 -15.21 11.79 -8.63
N GLN A 81 -16.16 12.72 -8.46
CA GLN A 81 -16.98 12.83 -7.25
C GLN A 81 -17.79 11.55 -6.97
N ASP A 82 -18.33 10.91 -8.01
CA ASP A 82 -19.10 9.66 -7.88
C ASP A 82 -18.29 8.50 -7.28
N LYS A 83 -16.98 8.45 -7.54
CA LYS A 83 -16.09 7.43 -6.95
C LYS A 83 -15.78 7.73 -5.49
N ALA A 84 -15.65 9.00 -5.13
CA ALA A 84 -15.39 9.41 -3.75
C ALA A 84 -16.62 9.23 -2.84
N LEU A 85 -17.83 9.43 -3.38
CA LEU A 85 -19.09 9.31 -2.61
C LEU A 85 -19.44 7.86 -2.23
N LYS A 86 -19.00 6.86 -3.01
CA LYS A 86 -19.21 5.44 -2.73
C LYS A 86 -18.50 4.92 -1.47
N VAL A 87 -17.62 5.71 -0.85
CA VAL A 87 -16.88 5.33 0.37
C VAL A 87 -17.73 5.47 1.65
N ARG A 88 -18.90 6.13 1.58
CA ARG A 88 -19.79 6.33 2.74
C ARG A 88 -20.78 5.18 3.00
N GLU A 89 -20.93 4.25 2.07
CA GLU A 89 -21.84 3.09 2.18
C GLU A 89 -21.09 1.86 2.69
#